data_AF-A0A924X543-F1
#
_entry.id   AF-A0A924X543-F1
#
_cell.length_a   1.000
_cell.length_b   1.000
_cell.length_c   1.000
_cell.angle_alpha   90.00
_cell.angle_beta   90.00
_cell.angle_gamma   90.00
#
_symmetry.space_group_name_H-M   'P 1'
#
loop_
_entity.id
_entity.type
_entity.pdbx_description
1 polymer ?
#
loop_
_entity_poly.entity_id
_entity_poly.type
_entity_poly.pdbx_seq_one_letter_code
_entity_poly.pdbx_strand_id
1 'polypeptide(L)'
;MYISLARKYRPKTFADVAVQSHVSNTLKGAIARGRVAHGYLMCGPRGVGKTTLARVLAMALNCERRSEGAGKDGEPCGECLSCTRIWSGSASLDVVEIDAASNRGVDDARDLRERAMYSPSSDDRYKVYIVDEAHMLTREAWNALLKILEEPPPRVVFVFATTEPQKIAQAAAPVLSRLQRFDFKRIGAADVRMRLAAVLLAEKLDADDDALTMLSRAADGSMRDALSLTDQVLAQGDGRITAERVRDALGLVAEDEYIGMLDIIADRRAGDVFTNVARLADAGVDLGSFISGLADMIRAALALQLGGTAPDLSTHARRLLQERQTRLNAGDLLRMLTAIGELEPRFRRSAQQQLLLETLLVRFALLDRTVSLEAVLQGITAGSHGAAQPSAPAALPPVDRAPELPSSSFIDASRAVGDPPGVEIAKVQASPPTPIELNNVVERWGDVLSQLTTSGRSMLATALERSLPVAVSRQGLVTIELDPPNEFNEKAVAAGSREILAAISTIFSGATRVVVKAAVKVRPEPIAAPKRLTEEAVKVERLAGLRKRDPTLSAAIDALDLELLD
;
A
#
# COMPACT_ATOMS: atom_id res chain seq x y z
N MET A 1 33.31 -7.17 21.92
CA MET A 1 31.90 -6.94 21.53
C MET A 1 31.89 -6.66 20.04
N TYR A 2 31.14 -7.45 19.25
CA TYR A 2 31.01 -7.22 17.81
C TYR A 2 30.26 -5.90 17.55
N ILE A 3 30.69 -5.14 16.53
CA ILE A 3 30.01 -3.92 16.08
C ILE A 3 29.57 -4.18 14.65
N SER A 4 28.26 -4.18 14.42
CA SER A 4 27.67 -4.40 13.09
C SER A 4 28.23 -3.44 12.05
N LEU A 5 28.37 -3.92 10.81
CA LEU A 5 28.83 -3.11 9.67
C LEU A 5 27.95 -1.86 9.50
N ALA A 6 26.63 -2.00 9.70
CA ALA A 6 25.66 -0.90 9.66
C ALA A 6 25.95 0.21 10.69
N ARG A 7 26.64 -0.09 11.80
CA ARG A 7 27.10 0.90 12.81
C ARG A 7 28.54 1.36 12.55
N LYS A 8 29.43 0.44 12.17
CA LYS A 8 30.87 0.70 11.91
C LYS A 8 31.08 1.64 10.72
N TYR A 9 30.36 1.42 9.62
CA TYR A 9 30.48 2.15 8.35
C TYR A 9 29.44 3.27 8.14
N ARG A 10 28.74 3.65 9.22
CA ARG A 10 27.78 4.75 9.18
C ARG A 10 28.54 6.07 8.86
N PRO A 11 28.16 6.82 7.80
CA PRO A 11 28.85 8.04 7.33
C PRO A 11 29.09 9.13 8.40
N LYS A 12 30.32 9.65 8.52
CA LYS A 12 30.65 10.72 9.50
C LYS A 12 30.68 12.13 8.90
N THR A 13 30.94 12.26 7.61
CA THR A 13 31.01 13.55 6.88
C THR A 13 29.86 13.67 5.88
N PHE A 14 29.62 14.87 5.32
CA PHE A 14 28.67 15.04 4.23
C PHE A 14 29.15 14.33 2.95
N ALA A 15 30.47 14.31 2.72
CA ALA A 15 31.11 13.57 1.62
C ALA A 15 30.87 12.05 1.70
N ASP A 16 30.90 11.46 2.90
CA ASP A 16 30.60 10.03 3.10
C ASP A 16 29.13 9.66 2.76
N VAL A 17 28.21 10.64 2.79
CA VAL A 17 26.81 10.46 2.38
C VAL A 17 26.68 10.69 0.87
N ALA A 18 27.52 9.99 0.10
CA ALA A 18 27.74 10.22 -1.34
C ALA A 18 26.45 10.10 -2.19
N VAL A 19 25.51 9.23 -1.80
CA VAL A 19 24.29 8.95 -2.58
C VAL A 19 23.28 10.10 -2.58
N GLN A 20 23.31 10.99 -1.57
CA GLN A 20 22.34 12.10 -1.44
C GLN A 20 23.04 13.45 -1.66
N SER A 21 23.89 13.51 -2.68
CA SER A 21 24.81 14.63 -2.94
C SER A 21 24.12 16.00 -3.03
N HIS A 22 22.88 16.08 -3.53
CA HIS A 22 22.11 17.32 -3.55
C HIS A 22 21.78 17.86 -2.15
N VAL A 23 21.37 16.98 -1.22
CA VAL A 23 21.10 17.36 0.18
C VAL A 23 22.40 17.71 0.90
N SER A 24 23.41 16.83 0.79
CA SER A 24 24.72 17.00 1.42
C SER A 24 25.37 18.33 1.02
N ASN A 25 25.44 18.64 -0.28
CA ASN A 25 26.02 19.89 -0.77
C ASN A 25 25.22 21.13 -0.34
N THR A 26 23.88 21.04 -0.26
CA THR A 26 23.04 22.16 0.18
C THR A 26 23.26 22.47 1.65
N LEU A 27 23.26 21.45 2.53
CA LEU A 27 23.51 21.62 3.96
C LEU A 27 24.93 22.12 4.22
N LYS A 28 25.94 21.48 3.61
CA LYS A 28 27.35 21.89 3.65
C LYS A 28 27.51 23.37 3.28
N GLY A 29 26.97 23.78 2.13
CA GLY A 29 27.00 25.17 1.68
C GLY A 29 26.16 26.15 2.52
N ALA A 30 25.14 25.70 3.24
CA ALA A 30 24.39 26.53 4.19
C ALA A 30 25.22 26.83 5.45
N ILE A 31 25.90 25.81 6.00
CA ILE A 31 26.76 25.92 7.19
C ILE A 31 27.98 26.81 6.90
N ALA A 32 28.63 26.62 5.74
CA ALA A 32 29.79 27.42 5.30
C ALA A 32 29.45 28.91 5.18
N ARG A 33 28.23 29.24 4.71
CA ARG A 33 27.76 30.63 4.55
C ARG A 33 27.05 31.20 5.78
N GLY A 34 26.99 30.46 6.89
CA GLY A 34 26.25 30.86 8.10
C GLY A 34 24.72 30.97 7.93
N ARG A 35 24.16 30.43 6.85
CA ARG A 35 22.72 30.50 6.51
C ARG A 35 21.98 29.23 6.95
N VAL A 36 22.13 28.88 8.22
CA VAL A 36 21.51 27.69 8.82
C VAL A 36 20.04 27.99 9.13
N ALA A 37 19.12 27.19 8.59
CA ALA A 37 17.70 27.27 8.94
C ALA A 37 17.45 26.76 10.37
N HIS A 38 16.41 27.30 11.02
CA HIS A 38 15.96 26.87 12.35
C HIS A 38 15.21 25.52 12.34
N GLY A 39 14.78 25.05 11.17
CA GLY A 39 13.97 23.85 11.03
C GLY A 39 14.23 23.14 9.70
N TYR A 40 14.47 21.82 9.78
CA TYR A 40 14.68 20.94 8.63
C TYR A 40 13.72 19.75 8.68
N LEU A 41 13.23 19.33 7.51
CA LEU A 41 12.43 18.12 7.35
C LEU A 41 13.09 17.17 6.35
N MET A 42 13.64 16.06 6.86
CA MET A 42 14.24 14.99 6.08
C MET A 42 13.19 13.92 5.76
N CYS A 43 12.74 13.88 4.50
CA CYS A 43 11.71 12.97 4.00
C CYS A 43 12.34 11.83 3.19
N GLY A 44 11.83 10.61 3.30
CA GLY A 44 12.16 9.53 2.36
C GLY A 44 12.15 8.13 2.99
N PRO A 45 12.44 7.07 2.23
CA PRO A 45 12.36 5.68 2.71
C PRO A 45 13.22 5.37 3.94
N ARG A 46 13.00 4.20 4.56
CA ARG A 46 13.83 3.73 5.68
C ARG A 46 15.27 3.47 5.18
N GLY A 47 16.25 3.73 6.05
CA GLY A 47 17.66 3.37 5.81
C GLY A 47 18.42 4.11 4.70
N VAL A 48 17.80 5.08 4.00
CA VAL A 48 18.47 5.96 2.99
C VAL A 48 19.40 7.03 3.59
N GLY A 49 19.56 7.07 4.92
CA GLY A 49 20.51 7.95 5.61
C GLY A 49 19.96 9.21 6.28
N LYS A 50 18.63 9.38 6.43
CA LYS A 50 18.00 10.56 7.06
C LYS A 50 18.60 10.93 8.43
N THR A 51 18.43 10.08 9.44
CA THR A 51 18.94 10.27 10.81
C THR A 51 20.47 10.33 10.85
N THR A 52 21.15 9.69 9.89
CA THR A 52 22.61 9.83 9.72
C THR A 52 22.97 11.26 9.34
N LEU A 53 22.32 11.84 8.32
CA LEU A 53 22.58 13.20 7.87
C LEU A 53 22.19 14.23 8.94
N ALA A 54 21.13 13.97 9.72
CA ALA A 54 20.76 14.78 10.89
C ALA A 54 21.89 14.84 11.93
N ARG A 55 22.53 13.71 12.25
CA ARG A 55 23.71 13.68 13.14
C ARG A 55 24.93 14.36 12.52
N VAL A 56 25.18 14.19 11.22
CA VAL A 56 26.28 14.88 10.51
C VAL A 56 26.09 16.40 10.53
N LEU A 57 24.86 16.88 10.32
CA LEU A 57 24.48 18.29 10.49
C LEU A 57 24.73 18.79 11.92
N ALA A 58 24.28 18.04 12.94
CA ALA A 58 24.52 18.39 14.34
C ALA A 58 26.02 18.44 14.69
N MET A 59 26.82 17.49 14.18
CA MET A 59 28.28 17.49 14.32
C MET A 59 28.92 18.71 13.64
N ALA A 60 28.46 19.11 12.46
CA ALA A 60 29.04 20.22 11.70
C ALA A 60 28.73 21.58 12.34
N LEU A 61 27.54 21.74 12.92
CA LEU A 61 27.16 22.94 13.67
C LEU A 61 27.97 23.10 14.97
N ASN A 62 28.25 21.98 15.67
CA ASN A 62 28.94 21.95 16.97
C ASN A 62 30.40 21.45 16.91
N CYS A 63 31.04 21.50 15.74
CA CYS A 63 32.42 21.05 15.55
C CYS A 63 33.42 22.04 16.18
N GLU A 64 34.22 21.57 17.14
CA GLU A 64 35.26 22.39 17.81
C GLU A 64 36.29 22.97 16.82
N ARG A 65 36.71 22.18 15.82
CA ARG A 65 37.69 22.61 14.80
C ARG A 65 37.08 23.47 13.66
N ARG A 66 35.87 24.01 13.83
CA ARG A 66 35.18 24.81 12.79
C ARG A 66 35.91 26.12 12.47
N SER A 67 36.46 26.77 13.50
CA SER A 67 37.26 28.00 13.40
C SER A 67 38.65 27.78 12.79
N GLU A 68 39.23 26.59 12.99
CA GLU A 68 40.61 26.22 12.61
C GLU A 68 40.80 25.90 11.11
N GLY A 69 39.74 26.04 10.30
CA GLY A 69 39.79 25.81 8.85
C GLY A 69 39.33 24.41 8.43
N ALA A 70 39.42 23.40 9.30
CA ALA A 70 38.91 22.05 9.04
C ALA A 70 37.39 21.99 8.80
N GLY A 71 36.65 23.04 9.15
CA GLY A 71 35.22 23.22 8.86
C GLY A 71 34.88 24.39 7.92
N LYS A 72 35.85 24.99 7.19
CA LYS A 72 35.59 26.14 6.30
C LYS A 72 34.56 25.86 5.21
N ASP A 73 34.53 24.64 4.70
CA ASP A 73 33.56 24.20 3.69
C ASP A 73 32.22 23.74 4.30
N GLY A 74 32.05 23.79 5.64
CA GLY A 74 30.84 23.32 6.32
C GLY A 74 30.81 21.82 6.67
N GLU A 75 31.94 21.11 6.54
CA GLU A 75 32.09 19.72 7.01
C GLU A 75 32.37 19.64 8.52
N PRO A 76 31.92 18.57 9.22
CA PRO A 76 32.44 18.22 10.53
C PRO A 76 33.81 17.53 10.40
N CYS A 77 34.70 17.74 11.37
CA CYS A 77 36.00 17.03 11.38
C CYS A 77 35.89 15.53 11.73
N GLY A 78 34.75 15.06 12.24
CA GLY A 78 34.50 13.64 12.55
C GLY A 78 35.30 13.03 13.73
N GLU A 79 36.25 13.78 14.29
CA GLU A 79 37.25 13.30 15.26
C GLU A 79 37.28 14.05 16.60
N CYS A 80 36.85 15.32 16.65
CA CYS A 80 36.89 16.08 17.90
C CYS A 80 35.93 15.51 18.95
N LEU A 81 36.05 15.98 20.20
CA LEU A 81 35.31 15.41 21.32
C LEU A 81 33.80 15.64 21.14
N SER A 82 33.41 16.82 20.67
CA SER A 82 32.03 17.14 20.28
C SER A 82 31.51 16.20 19.18
N CYS A 83 32.22 16.07 18.05
CA CYS A 83 31.81 15.19 16.96
C CYS A 83 31.66 13.73 17.45
N THR A 84 32.63 13.24 18.22
CA THR A 84 32.63 11.85 18.71
C THR A 84 31.45 11.57 19.66
N ARG A 85 31.12 12.49 20.57
CA ARG A 85 29.97 12.37 21.49
C ARG A 85 28.64 12.38 20.75
N ILE A 86 28.45 13.34 19.84
CA ILE A 86 27.24 13.43 19.01
C ILE A 86 27.10 12.17 18.14
N TRP A 87 28.19 11.68 17.58
CA TRP A 87 28.20 10.50 16.72
C TRP A 87 27.81 9.22 17.44
N SER A 88 28.42 8.96 18.60
CA SER A 88 28.16 7.78 19.42
C SER A 88 26.73 7.73 19.98
N GLY A 89 26.02 8.86 19.99
CA GLY A 89 24.76 9.03 20.72
C GLY A 89 24.97 9.13 22.23
N SER A 90 26.19 9.50 22.67
CA SER A 90 26.46 9.79 24.08
C SER A 90 25.84 11.13 24.47
N ALA A 91 25.54 11.32 25.75
CA ALA A 91 24.93 12.55 26.26
C ALA A 91 25.72 13.80 25.82
N SER A 92 25.14 14.55 24.88
CA SER A 92 25.62 15.86 24.44
C SER A 92 24.65 16.89 24.99
N LEU A 93 25.16 17.93 25.67
CA LEU A 93 24.32 18.97 26.27
C LEU A 93 23.54 19.75 25.19
N ASP A 94 24.14 19.90 24.01
CA ASP A 94 23.63 20.70 22.90
C ASP A 94 22.96 19.88 21.78
N VAL A 95 22.92 18.54 21.89
CA VAL A 95 22.27 17.70 20.87
C VAL A 95 21.39 16.65 21.54
N VAL A 96 20.09 16.73 21.28
CA VAL A 96 19.08 15.83 21.84
C VAL A 96 18.42 15.06 20.69
N GLU A 97 18.53 13.74 20.72
CA GLU A 97 17.87 12.84 19.77
C GLU A 97 16.65 12.19 20.44
N ILE A 98 15.49 12.34 19.81
CA ILE A 98 14.18 11.93 20.32
C ILE A 98 13.52 11.04 19.27
N ASP A 99 13.06 9.87 19.70
CA ASP A 99 12.20 9.02 18.89
C ASP A 99 10.73 9.43 19.12
N ALA A 100 10.07 9.93 18.08
CA ALA A 100 8.68 10.35 18.15
C ALA A 100 7.70 9.19 18.33
N ALA A 101 8.09 7.92 18.09
CA ALA A 101 7.23 6.78 18.37
C ALA A 101 7.02 6.57 19.87
N SER A 102 8.05 6.86 20.68
CA SER A 102 8.02 6.80 22.15
C SER A 102 7.62 8.12 22.82
N ASN A 103 7.94 9.27 22.20
CA ASN A 103 7.69 10.62 22.73
C ASN A 103 6.66 11.39 21.88
N ARG A 104 5.51 10.76 21.64
CA ARG A 104 4.47 11.28 20.72
C ARG A 104 3.57 12.36 21.29
N GLY A 105 3.61 12.57 22.61
CA GLY A 105 2.61 13.31 23.37
C GLY A 105 2.72 14.83 23.30
N VAL A 106 1.65 15.49 23.73
CA VAL A 106 1.60 16.97 23.84
C VAL A 106 2.55 17.48 24.91
N ASP A 107 2.65 16.74 26.01
CA ASP A 107 3.47 17.12 27.15
C ASP A 107 4.95 16.93 26.84
N ASP A 108 5.34 15.83 26.19
CA ASP A 108 6.69 15.64 25.62
C ASP A 108 7.09 16.83 24.72
N ALA A 109 6.17 17.30 23.87
CA ALA A 109 6.40 18.43 22.98
C ALA A 109 6.43 19.80 23.70
N ARG A 110 5.71 19.95 24.82
CA ARG A 110 5.78 21.15 25.69
C ARG A 110 7.11 21.20 26.44
N ASP A 111 7.51 20.08 27.05
CA ASP A 111 8.82 19.88 27.68
C ASP A 111 9.95 20.17 26.70
N LEU A 112 9.86 19.65 25.47
CA LEU A 112 10.82 19.88 24.40
C LEU A 112 10.92 21.38 24.06
N ARG A 113 9.78 22.04 23.87
CA ARG A 113 9.71 23.49 23.60
C ARG A 113 10.31 24.31 24.74
N GLU A 114 9.99 23.99 25.99
CA GLU A 114 10.50 24.72 27.16
C GLU A 114 12.00 24.53 27.34
N ARG A 115 12.51 23.30 27.17
CA ARG A 115 13.95 23.01 27.14
C ARG A 115 14.67 23.72 25.98
N ALA A 116 13.98 23.95 24.86
CA ALA A 116 14.52 24.64 23.70
C ALA A 116 14.60 26.17 23.87
N MET A 117 13.89 26.78 24.84
CA MET A 117 14.03 28.22 25.14
C MET A 117 15.36 28.58 25.83
N TYR A 118 16.05 27.60 26.45
CA TYR A 118 17.35 27.83 27.07
C TYR A 118 18.46 27.82 26.01
N SER A 119 19.35 28.81 26.06
CA SER A 119 20.53 28.94 25.19
C SER A 119 21.39 27.67 25.09
N PRO A 120 22.17 27.51 24.01
CA PRO A 120 23.24 26.50 23.94
C PRO A 120 24.27 26.67 25.08
N SER A 121 25.08 25.63 25.31
CA SER A 121 26.10 25.60 26.38
C SER A 121 27.22 26.65 26.21
N SER A 122 27.36 27.23 25.01
CA SER A 122 28.30 28.32 24.72
C SER A 122 27.88 29.14 23.48
N ASP A 123 28.34 30.40 23.42
CA ASP A 123 28.00 31.38 22.37
C ASP A 123 28.55 31.06 20.97
N ASP A 124 29.24 29.95 20.77
CA ASP A 124 29.70 29.43 19.47
C ASP A 124 28.88 28.21 18.99
N ARG A 125 28.11 27.58 19.89
CA ARG A 125 27.37 26.32 19.64
C ARG A 125 25.92 26.54 19.20
N TYR A 126 25.29 25.43 18.81
CA TYR A 126 23.90 25.30 18.38
C TYR A 126 23.21 24.21 19.19
N LYS A 127 21.98 24.47 19.63
CA LYS A 127 21.13 23.48 20.30
C LYS A 127 20.30 22.74 19.25
N VAL A 128 20.63 21.48 18.99
CA VAL A 128 20.05 20.69 17.89
C VAL A 128 19.13 19.61 18.43
N TYR A 129 17.87 19.65 17.99
CA TYR A 129 16.85 18.66 18.32
C TYR A 129 16.59 17.77 17.11
N ILE A 130 17.02 16.52 17.17
CA ILE A 130 16.77 15.51 16.13
C ILE A 130 15.53 14.72 16.56
N VAL A 131 14.46 14.79 15.78
CA VAL A 131 13.21 14.05 16.03
C VAL A 131 13.04 13.01 14.94
N ASP A 132 13.32 11.74 15.25
CA ASP A 132 13.17 10.64 14.29
C ASP A 132 11.73 10.09 14.27
N GLU A 133 11.34 9.54 13.12
CA GLU A 133 9.97 9.15 12.74
C GLU A 133 8.88 10.16 13.17
N ALA A 134 9.13 11.44 12.92
CA ALA A 134 8.30 12.58 13.33
C ALA A 134 6.83 12.54 12.84
N HIS A 135 6.47 11.63 11.92
CA HIS A 135 5.08 11.35 11.56
C HIS A 135 4.26 10.70 12.69
N MET A 136 4.92 10.22 13.75
CA MET A 136 4.30 9.61 14.94
C MET A 136 3.82 10.63 15.99
N LEU A 137 4.30 11.89 15.92
CA LEU A 137 3.83 12.98 16.78
C LEU A 137 2.33 13.24 16.56
N THR A 138 1.57 13.47 17.65
CA THR A 138 0.15 13.86 17.50
C THR A 138 0.00 15.28 16.95
N ARG A 139 -1.21 15.61 16.50
CA ARG A 139 -1.54 16.97 16.01
C ARG A 139 -1.33 18.04 17.07
N GLU A 140 -1.63 17.72 18.31
CA GLU A 140 -1.51 18.61 19.46
C GLU A 140 -0.02 18.81 19.83
N ALA A 141 0.81 17.78 19.71
CA ALA A 141 2.27 17.88 19.84
C ALA A 141 2.86 18.82 18.77
N TRP A 142 2.45 18.67 17.51
CA TRP A 142 2.85 19.60 16.44
C TRP A 142 2.40 21.04 16.70
N ASN A 143 1.18 21.25 17.21
CA ASN A 143 0.70 22.58 17.58
C ASN A 143 1.49 23.20 18.74
N ALA A 144 1.98 22.38 19.69
CA ALA A 144 2.86 22.86 20.76
C ALA A 144 4.22 23.35 20.22
N LEU A 145 4.78 22.64 19.23
CA LEU A 145 6.02 23.01 18.54
C LEU A 145 5.86 24.16 17.54
N LEU A 146 4.66 24.40 16.99
CA LEU A 146 4.43 25.44 15.99
C LEU A 146 4.92 26.82 16.45
N LYS A 147 4.67 27.19 17.72
CA LYS A 147 5.09 28.48 18.28
C LYS A 147 6.60 28.71 18.25
N ILE A 148 7.39 27.69 18.57
CA ILE A 148 8.87 27.79 18.56
C ILE A 148 9.46 27.63 17.15
N LEU A 149 8.68 27.12 16.19
CA LEU A 149 9.02 27.15 14.76
C LEU A 149 8.58 28.44 14.06
N GLU A 150 7.71 29.24 14.69
CA GLU A 150 7.36 30.61 14.27
C GLU A 150 8.37 31.63 14.78
N GLU A 151 8.71 31.55 16.07
CA GLU A 151 9.66 32.44 16.75
C GLU A 151 10.82 31.63 17.34
N PRO A 152 11.74 31.12 16.49
CA PRO A 152 12.84 30.26 16.94
C PRO A 152 13.87 31.04 17.76
N PRO A 153 14.27 30.54 18.95
CA PRO A 153 15.36 31.12 19.71
C PRO A 153 16.67 31.05 18.92
N PRO A 154 17.60 32.01 19.12
CA PRO A 154 18.86 32.05 18.39
C PRO A 154 19.65 30.75 18.58
N ARG A 155 20.14 30.19 17.46
CA ARG A 155 20.97 28.97 17.41
C ARG A 155 20.26 27.68 17.87
N VAL A 156 18.94 27.68 17.99
CA VAL A 156 18.14 26.44 18.10
C VAL A 156 17.82 25.92 16.70
N VAL A 157 18.01 24.61 16.48
CA VAL A 157 17.76 23.94 15.20
C VAL A 157 16.98 22.67 15.42
N PHE A 158 15.81 22.55 14.80
CA PHE A 158 15.04 21.31 14.74
C PHE A 158 15.33 20.54 13.46
N VAL A 159 15.51 19.22 13.56
CA VAL A 159 15.71 18.30 12.44
C VAL A 159 14.72 17.16 12.58
N PHE A 160 13.62 17.22 11.84
CA PHE A 160 12.60 16.18 11.78
C PHE A 160 12.96 15.17 10.68
N ALA A 161 13.02 13.88 11.01
CA ALA A 161 13.16 12.80 10.03
C ALA A 161 11.86 12.01 9.94
N THR A 162 11.46 11.61 8.72
CA THR A 162 10.24 10.83 8.51
C THR A 162 10.29 9.91 7.30
N THR A 163 9.70 8.73 7.46
CA THR A 163 9.33 7.83 6.35
C THR A 163 8.02 8.22 5.65
N GLU A 164 7.10 8.91 6.34
CA GLU A 164 5.74 9.19 5.85
C GLU A 164 5.41 10.71 5.87
N PRO A 165 5.92 11.49 4.90
CA PRO A 165 5.68 12.94 4.87
C PRO A 165 4.20 13.32 4.69
N GLN A 166 3.39 12.44 4.09
CA GLN A 166 1.95 12.65 3.90
C GLN A 166 1.18 12.70 5.23
N LYS A 167 1.61 11.95 6.25
CA LYS A 167 1.00 11.99 7.59
C LYS A 167 1.26 13.34 8.27
N ILE A 168 2.48 13.86 8.17
CA ILE A 168 2.83 15.20 8.68
C ILE A 168 2.06 16.30 7.94
N ALA A 169 1.89 16.19 6.61
CA ALA A 169 1.07 17.13 5.85
C ALA A 169 -0.41 17.15 6.31
N GLN A 170 -0.96 16.02 6.74
CA GLN A 170 -2.33 15.93 7.26
C GLN A 170 -2.44 16.42 8.72
N ALA A 171 -1.46 16.09 9.57
CA ALA A 171 -1.47 16.48 10.99
C ALA A 171 -1.07 17.93 11.23
N ALA A 172 -0.13 18.46 10.43
CA ALA A 172 0.65 19.66 10.73
C ALA A 172 1.00 20.49 9.48
N ALA A 173 0.06 20.68 8.55
CA ALA A 173 0.26 21.50 7.35
C ALA A 173 0.95 22.87 7.60
N PRO A 174 0.62 23.65 8.66
CA PRO A 174 1.29 24.94 8.92
C PRO A 174 2.78 24.81 9.27
N VAL A 175 3.22 23.67 9.80
CA VAL A 175 4.63 23.44 10.12
C VAL A 175 5.48 23.33 8.85
N LEU A 176 4.93 22.75 7.78
CA LEU A 176 5.68 22.51 6.55
C LEU A 176 6.17 23.78 5.85
N SER A 177 5.53 24.93 6.04
CA SER A 177 6.01 26.20 5.48
C SER A 177 7.16 26.85 6.26
N ARG A 178 7.49 26.32 7.45
CA ARG A 178 8.57 26.80 8.33
C ARG A 178 9.81 25.90 8.28
N LEU A 179 9.67 24.67 7.77
CA LEU A 179 10.77 23.71 7.66
C LEU A 179 11.38 23.70 6.25
N GLN A 180 12.70 23.73 6.15
CA GLN A 180 13.39 23.42 4.91
C GLN A 180 13.31 21.92 4.63
N ARG A 181 12.49 21.54 3.65
CA ARG A 181 12.28 20.15 3.25
C ARG A 181 13.41 19.63 2.35
N PHE A 182 13.86 18.42 2.64
CA PHE A 182 14.81 17.64 1.83
C PHE A 182 14.26 16.24 1.58
N ASP A 183 14.01 15.92 0.31
CA ASP A 183 13.57 14.59 -0.12
C ASP A 183 14.75 13.70 -0.52
N PHE A 184 14.87 12.59 0.19
CA PHE A 184 15.86 11.53 -0.02
C PHE A 184 15.27 10.46 -0.93
N LYS A 185 16.04 10.07 -1.95
CA LYS A 185 15.64 9.02 -2.90
C LYS A 185 16.11 7.65 -2.39
N ARG A 186 15.50 6.56 -2.89
CA ARG A 186 16.10 5.21 -2.75
C ARG A 186 17.49 5.21 -3.38
N ILE A 187 18.40 4.46 -2.77
CA ILE A 187 19.76 4.28 -3.28
C ILE A 187 19.69 3.31 -4.48
N GLY A 188 20.38 3.63 -5.58
CA GLY A 188 20.40 2.73 -6.74
C GLY A 188 21.13 1.43 -6.41
N ALA A 189 20.68 0.29 -6.96
CA ALA A 189 21.30 -1.01 -6.67
C ALA A 189 22.82 -1.03 -7.01
N ALA A 190 23.24 -0.30 -8.05
CA ALA A 190 24.65 -0.12 -8.39
C ALA A 190 25.44 0.66 -7.32
N ASP A 191 24.84 1.69 -6.71
CA ASP A 191 25.47 2.48 -5.63
C ASP A 191 25.58 1.66 -4.34
N VAL A 192 24.54 0.86 -4.02
CA VAL A 192 24.61 -0.11 -2.91
C VAL A 192 25.75 -1.10 -3.17
N ARG A 193 25.82 -1.69 -4.37
CA ARG A 193 26.87 -2.66 -4.75
C ARG A 193 28.26 -2.10 -4.59
N MET A 194 28.50 -0.90 -5.12
CA MET A 194 29.76 -0.18 -5.01
C MET A 194 30.13 0.12 -3.55
N ARG A 195 29.16 0.52 -2.71
CA ARG A 195 29.41 0.78 -1.28
C ARG A 195 29.67 -0.52 -0.49
N LEU A 196 28.97 -1.61 -0.80
CA LEU A 196 29.23 -2.92 -0.18
C LEU A 196 30.64 -3.42 -0.52
N ALA A 197 31.05 -3.34 -1.79
CA ALA A 197 32.40 -3.71 -2.23
C ALA A 197 33.48 -2.91 -1.47
N ALA A 198 33.31 -1.59 -1.34
CA ALA A 198 34.25 -0.73 -0.59
C ALA A 198 34.30 -1.06 0.91
N VAL A 199 33.17 -1.44 1.52
CA VAL A 199 33.09 -1.86 2.93
C VAL A 199 33.77 -3.21 3.15
N LEU A 200 33.53 -4.19 2.29
CA LEU A 200 34.11 -5.53 2.41
C LEU A 200 35.61 -5.52 2.16
N LEU A 201 36.09 -4.72 1.19
CA LEU A 201 37.51 -4.48 0.98
C LEU A 201 38.18 -3.88 2.23
N ALA A 202 37.52 -2.96 2.94
CA ALA A 202 38.03 -2.38 4.18
C ALA A 202 38.02 -3.37 5.37
N GLU A 203 37.10 -4.34 5.39
CA GLU A 203 37.15 -5.49 6.31
C GLU A 203 38.13 -6.60 5.87
N LYS A 204 38.73 -6.50 4.68
CA LYS A 204 39.57 -7.54 4.04
C LYS A 204 38.80 -8.85 3.75
N LEU A 205 37.57 -8.71 3.29
CA LEU A 205 36.68 -9.81 2.92
C LEU A 205 36.43 -9.79 1.41
N ASP A 206 36.61 -10.94 0.75
CA ASP A 206 36.28 -11.12 -0.66
C ASP A 206 34.80 -11.46 -0.86
N ALA A 207 34.22 -11.01 -1.97
CA ALA A 207 32.86 -11.31 -2.37
C ALA A 207 32.73 -11.47 -3.89
N ASP A 208 31.80 -12.30 -4.35
CA ASP A 208 31.45 -12.42 -5.76
C ASP A 208 30.55 -11.25 -6.21
N ASP A 209 30.68 -10.77 -7.45
CA ASP A 209 29.84 -9.67 -7.96
C ASP A 209 28.35 -10.05 -8.02
N ASP A 210 28.03 -11.32 -8.30
CA ASP A 210 26.67 -11.86 -8.19
C ASP A 210 26.16 -11.82 -6.74
N ALA A 211 27.01 -12.11 -5.75
CA ALA A 211 26.66 -12.06 -4.33
C ALA A 211 26.40 -10.61 -3.86
N LEU A 212 27.26 -9.68 -4.25
CA LEU A 212 27.07 -8.25 -4.02
C LEU A 212 25.81 -7.73 -4.70
N THR A 213 25.49 -8.24 -5.90
CA THR A 213 24.28 -7.90 -6.64
C THR A 213 23.03 -8.41 -5.94
N MET A 214 23.02 -9.66 -5.45
CA MET A 214 21.93 -10.22 -4.64
C MET A 214 21.69 -9.40 -3.36
N LEU A 215 22.74 -9.10 -2.59
CA LEU A 215 22.66 -8.26 -1.39
C LEU A 215 22.10 -6.85 -1.70
N SER A 216 22.51 -6.27 -2.83
CA SER A 216 22.07 -4.94 -3.25
C SER A 216 20.59 -4.89 -3.65
N ARG A 217 20.06 -5.97 -4.24
CA ARG A 217 18.62 -6.12 -4.55
C ARG A 217 17.80 -6.35 -3.28
N ALA A 218 18.23 -7.30 -2.44
CA ALA A 218 17.56 -7.62 -1.17
C ALA A 218 17.46 -6.41 -0.22
N ALA A 219 18.34 -5.42 -0.37
CA ALA A 219 18.33 -4.18 0.39
C ALA A 219 17.27 -3.14 -0.04
N ASP A 220 16.60 -3.26 -1.19
CA ASP A 220 15.58 -2.31 -1.69
C ASP A 220 16.03 -0.82 -1.62
N GLY A 221 17.31 -0.56 -1.93
CA GLY A 221 17.89 0.79 -1.88
C GLY A 221 18.05 1.39 -0.46
N SER A 222 18.13 0.54 0.58
CA SER A 222 18.46 0.91 1.96
C SER A 222 19.89 0.47 2.32
N MET A 223 20.80 1.44 2.53
CA MET A 223 22.19 1.10 2.89
C MET A 223 22.30 0.45 4.28
N ARG A 224 21.39 0.80 5.20
CA ARG A 224 21.33 0.19 6.53
C ARG A 224 20.99 -1.29 6.43
N ASP A 225 19.99 -1.63 5.61
CA ASP A 225 19.54 -3.01 5.47
C ASP A 225 20.56 -3.82 4.65
N ALA A 226 21.14 -3.27 3.57
CA ALA A 226 22.27 -3.88 2.85
C ALA A 226 23.44 -4.33 3.76
N LEU A 227 23.89 -3.44 4.66
CA LEU A 227 24.96 -3.77 5.61
C LEU A 227 24.51 -4.80 6.66
N SER A 228 23.25 -4.76 7.09
CA SER A 228 22.69 -5.71 8.06
C SER A 228 22.50 -7.12 7.46
N LEU A 229 22.10 -7.20 6.18
CA LEU A 229 22.05 -8.45 5.42
C LEU A 229 23.47 -9.01 5.24
N THR A 230 24.47 -8.15 4.99
CA THR A 230 25.88 -8.55 4.90
C THR A 230 26.39 -9.09 6.24
N ASP A 231 26.09 -8.43 7.37
CA ASP A 231 26.35 -8.95 8.72
C ASP A 231 25.74 -10.35 8.92
N GLN A 232 24.53 -10.60 8.42
CA GLN A 232 23.84 -11.90 8.49
C GLN A 232 24.53 -13.00 7.68
N VAL A 233 25.04 -12.71 6.46
CA VAL A 233 25.80 -13.71 5.67
C VAL A 233 27.14 -14.06 6.33
N LEU A 234 27.79 -13.07 6.96
CA LEU A 234 29.02 -13.28 7.71
C LEU A 234 28.81 -14.08 8.99
N ALA A 235 27.65 -13.95 9.64
CA ALA A 235 27.32 -14.72 10.83
C ALA A 235 27.16 -16.24 10.58
N GLN A 236 26.95 -16.67 9.33
CA GLN A 236 26.84 -18.09 8.97
C GLN A 236 28.21 -18.81 8.81
N GLY A 237 29.32 -18.09 8.70
CA GLY A 237 30.64 -18.70 8.61
C GLY A 237 31.73 -17.81 8.05
N ASP A 238 32.97 -18.28 8.12
CA ASP A 238 34.14 -17.54 7.65
C ASP A 238 34.36 -17.63 6.13
N GLY A 239 35.24 -16.78 5.60
CA GLY A 239 35.68 -16.81 4.20
C GLY A 239 34.81 -16.02 3.22
N ARG A 240 35.03 -16.25 1.92
CA ARG A 240 34.47 -15.48 0.80
C ARG A 240 32.94 -15.50 0.77
N ILE A 241 32.33 -14.34 0.48
CA ILE A 241 30.88 -14.19 0.30
C ILE A 241 30.50 -14.59 -1.13
N THR A 242 29.93 -15.78 -1.27
CA THR A 242 29.46 -16.33 -2.56
C THR A 242 27.95 -16.17 -2.75
N ALA A 243 27.47 -16.25 -3.99
CA ALA A 243 26.03 -16.15 -4.29
C ALA A 243 25.19 -17.27 -3.64
N GLU A 244 25.77 -18.46 -3.43
CA GLU A 244 25.15 -19.56 -2.67
C GLU A 244 24.93 -19.18 -1.20
N ARG A 245 26.01 -18.83 -0.49
CA ARG A 245 25.93 -18.30 0.89
C ARG A 245 24.95 -17.14 1.08
N VAL A 246 24.83 -16.21 0.12
CA VAL A 246 23.83 -15.13 0.20
C VAL A 246 22.40 -15.68 0.11
N ARG A 247 22.15 -16.68 -0.74
CA ARG A 247 20.83 -17.33 -0.82
C ARG A 247 20.50 -18.06 0.49
N ASP A 248 21.43 -18.87 0.99
CA ASP A 248 21.24 -19.65 2.22
C ASP A 248 21.07 -18.76 3.46
N ALA A 249 21.81 -17.66 3.53
CA ALA A 249 21.72 -16.69 4.63
C ALA A 249 20.39 -15.94 4.65
N LEU A 250 19.83 -15.64 3.49
CA LEU A 250 18.65 -14.80 3.34
C LEU A 250 17.36 -15.60 3.03
N GLY A 251 17.45 -16.93 2.94
CA GLY A 251 16.33 -17.80 2.55
C GLY A 251 15.83 -17.53 1.12
N LEU A 252 16.71 -17.05 0.24
CA LEU A 252 16.32 -16.70 -1.14
C LEU A 252 16.22 -17.95 -2.00
N VAL A 253 15.11 -18.04 -2.71
CA VAL A 253 14.83 -19.09 -3.69
C VAL A 253 15.84 -19.01 -4.83
N ALA A 254 16.34 -20.17 -5.28
CA ALA A 254 17.26 -20.26 -6.40
C ALA A 254 16.59 -19.84 -7.73
N GLU A 255 17.34 -19.22 -8.62
CA GLU A 255 16.82 -18.74 -9.92
C GLU A 255 16.24 -19.90 -10.76
N ASP A 256 16.82 -21.09 -10.66
CA ASP A 256 16.36 -22.31 -11.33
C ASP A 256 14.94 -22.75 -10.90
N GLU A 257 14.49 -22.39 -9.70
CA GLU A 257 13.13 -22.70 -9.22
C GLU A 257 12.07 -21.83 -9.91
N TYR A 258 12.37 -20.54 -10.07
CA TYR A 258 11.52 -19.64 -10.85
C TYR A 258 11.46 -20.06 -12.32
N ILE A 259 12.61 -20.44 -12.89
CA ILE A 259 12.68 -20.97 -14.26
C ILE A 259 11.91 -22.29 -14.39
N GLY A 260 12.05 -23.22 -13.45
CA GLY A 260 11.30 -24.48 -13.42
C GLY A 260 9.79 -24.26 -13.31
N MET A 261 9.35 -23.28 -12.52
CA MET A 261 7.94 -22.88 -12.45
C MET A 261 7.44 -22.27 -13.76
N LEU A 262 8.23 -21.40 -14.40
CA LEU A 262 7.90 -20.84 -15.72
C LEU A 262 7.84 -21.94 -16.80
N ASP A 263 8.71 -22.95 -16.73
CA ASP A 263 8.68 -24.11 -17.63
C ASP A 263 7.43 -25.00 -17.39
N ILE A 264 6.98 -25.18 -16.14
CA ILE A 264 5.70 -25.85 -15.81
C ILE A 264 4.51 -25.10 -16.42
N ILE A 265 4.47 -23.78 -16.27
CA ILE A 265 3.41 -22.90 -16.79
C ILE A 265 3.41 -22.93 -18.32
N ALA A 266 4.57 -22.78 -18.96
CA ALA A 266 4.71 -22.75 -20.41
C ALA A 266 4.33 -24.08 -21.08
N ASP A 267 4.63 -25.21 -20.42
CA ASP A 267 4.23 -26.55 -20.87
C ASP A 267 2.79 -26.92 -20.51
N ARG A 268 2.05 -26.03 -19.84
CA ARG A 268 0.66 -26.23 -19.38
C ARG A 268 0.51 -27.46 -18.46
N ARG A 269 1.57 -27.81 -17.73
CA ARG A 269 1.60 -28.96 -16.81
C ARG A 269 0.95 -28.60 -15.47
N ALA A 270 -0.33 -28.25 -15.51
CA ALA A 270 -1.08 -27.74 -14.35
C ALA A 270 -1.06 -28.67 -13.12
N GLY A 271 -0.94 -29.99 -13.31
CA GLY A 271 -0.79 -30.95 -12.20
C GLY A 271 0.55 -30.83 -11.46
N ASP A 272 1.64 -30.53 -12.17
CA ASP A 272 2.99 -30.46 -11.60
C ASP A 272 3.19 -29.22 -10.71
N VAL A 273 2.29 -28.23 -10.82
CA VAL A 273 2.23 -27.05 -9.94
C VAL A 273 2.12 -27.47 -8.48
N PHE A 274 1.19 -28.38 -8.15
CA PHE A 274 0.97 -28.83 -6.78
C PHE A 274 2.22 -29.52 -6.20
N THR A 275 2.84 -30.40 -6.98
CA THR A 275 4.09 -31.08 -6.58
C THR A 275 5.24 -30.10 -6.37
N ASN A 276 5.37 -29.08 -7.23
CA ASN A 276 6.43 -28.09 -7.08
C ASN A 276 6.19 -27.16 -5.88
N VAL A 277 4.97 -26.65 -5.67
CA VAL A 277 4.63 -25.79 -4.52
C VAL A 277 4.75 -26.56 -3.20
N ALA A 278 4.29 -27.81 -3.13
CA ALA A 278 4.44 -28.65 -1.94
C ALA A 278 5.93 -28.80 -1.56
N ARG A 279 6.80 -29.12 -2.53
CA ARG A 279 8.25 -29.22 -2.29
C ARG A 279 8.88 -27.90 -1.83
N LEU A 280 8.43 -26.75 -2.35
CA LEU A 280 8.89 -25.43 -1.89
C LEU A 280 8.46 -25.18 -0.43
N ALA A 281 7.21 -25.52 -0.08
CA ALA A 281 6.71 -25.41 1.29
C ALA A 281 7.43 -26.36 2.27
N ASP A 282 7.67 -27.61 1.87
CA ASP A 282 8.43 -28.60 2.65
C ASP A 282 9.90 -28.19 2.86
N ALA A 283 10.48 -27.47 1.89
CA ALA A 283 11.80 -26.86 2.00
C ALA A 283 11.82 -25.57 2.87
N GLY A 284 10.68 -25.15 3.42
CA GLY A 284 10.56 -23.97 4.28
C GLY A 284 10.64 -22.63 3.56
N VAL A 285 10.42 -22.58 2.24
CA VAL A 285 10.44 -21.36 1.44
C VAL A 285 9.32 -20.41 1.86
N ASP A 286 9.64 -19.14 2.11
CA ASP A 286 8.61 -18.10 2.23
C ASP A 286 7.89 -17.89 0.90
N LEU A 287 6.65 -18.35 0.83
CA LEU A 287 5.81 -18.23 -0.37
C LEU A 287 5.55 -16.76 -0.76
N GLY A 288 5.66 -15.81 0.18
CA GLY A 288 5.59 -14.37 -0.09
C GLY A 288 6.78 -13.88 -0.91
N SER A 289 7.99 -14.28 -0.52
CA SER A 289 9.22 -14.02 -1.26
C SER A 289 9.27 -14.79 -2.59
N PHE A 290 8.71 -16.00 -2.65
CA PHE A 290 8.55 -16.73 -3.90
C PHE A 290 7.67 -15.98 -4.91
N ILE A 291 6.46 -15.54 -4.53
CA ILE A 291 5.57 -14.83 -5.48
C ILE A 291 6.16 -13.49 -5.93
N SER A 292 6.86 -12.75 -5.05
CA SER A 292 7.58 -11.53 -5.44
C SER A 292 8.73 -11.81 -6.43
N GLY A 293 9.58 -12.79 -6.16
CA GLY A 293 10.68 -13.14 -7.08
C GLY A 293 10.20 -13.71 -8.42
N LEU A 294 9.11 -14.47 -8.43
CA LEU A 294 8.47 -14.93 -9.67
C LEU A 294 7.93 -13.75 -10.48
N ALA A 295 7.35 -12.74 -9.84
CA ALA A 295 6.91 -11.50 -10.51
C ALA A 295 8.08 -10.76 -11.16
N ASP A 296 9.22 -10.65 -10.47
CA ASP A 296 10.43 -10.05 -11.05
C ASP A 296 10.98 -10.84 -12.24
N MET A 297 10.95 -12.17 -12.19
CA MET A 297 11.36 -13.03 -13.32
C MET A 297 10.42 -12.89 -14.53
N ILE A 298 9.10 -12.82 -14.31
CA ILE A 298 8.11 -12.55 -15.37
C ILE A 298 8.30 -11.15 -15.96
N ARG A 299 8.54 -10.13 -15.11
CA ARG A 299 8.83 -8.75 -15.51
C ARG A 299 10.11 -8.67 -16.33
N ALA A 300 11.16 -9.39 -15.93
CA ALA A 300 12.41 -9.46 -16.67
C ALA A 300 12.23 -10.14 -18.03
N ALA A 301 11.48 -11.26 -18.10
CA ALA A 301 11.15 -11.92 -19.36
C ALA A 301 10.40 -10.98 -20.32
N LEU A 302 9.37 -10.28 -19.83
CA LEU A 302 8.60 -9.31 -20.60
C LEU A 302 9.47 -8.16 -21.11
N ALA A 303 10.32 -7.59 -20.24
CA ALA A 303 11.25 -6.52 -20.63
C ALA A 303 12.21 -6.96 -21.75
N LEU A 304 12.79 -8.17 -21.65
CA LEU A 304 13.66 -8.72 -22.68
C LEU A 304 12.92 -8.98 -24.00
N GLN A 305 11.67 -9.47 -23.95
CA GLN A 305 10.86 -9.76 -25.13
C GLN A 305 10.42 -8.48 -25.87
N LEU A 306 10.23 -7.37 -25.15
CA LEU A 306 9.90 -6.05 -25.71
C LEU A 306 11.16 -5.24 -26.13
N GLY A 307 12.36 -5.83 -26.12
CA GLY A 307 13.61 -5.15 -26.48
C GLY A 307 14.13 -4.16 -25.43
N GLY A 308 13.54 -4.17 -24.22
CA GLY A 308 13.97 -3.37 -23.08
C GLY A 308 15.14 -3.98 -22.31
N THR A 309 15.58 -3.29 -21.26
CA THR A 309 16.67 -3.74 -20.39
C THR A 309 16.15 -4.29 -19.05
N ALA A 310 16.66 -5.45 -18.65
CA ALA A 310 16.55 -5.98 -17.29
C ALA A 310 17.92 -5.86 -16.59
N PRO A 311 18.32 -4.68 -16.08
CA PRO A 311 19.62 -4.50 -15.41
C PRO A 311 19.70 -5.30 -14.10
N ASP A 312 18.55 -5.52 -13.45
CA ASP A 312 18.42 -6.26 -12.19
C ASP A 312 18.26 -7.78 -12.40
N LEU A 313 18.82 -8.34 -13.47
CA LEU A 313 18.83 -9.77 -13.76
C LEU A 313 20.27 -10.31 -13.66
N SER A 314 20.48 -11.49 -13.07
CA SER A 314 21.82 -12.12 -13.06
C SER A 314 22.23 -12.56 -14.47
N THR A 315 23.51 -12.83 -14.68
CA THR A 315 24.00 -13.41 -15.95
C THR A 315 23.38 -14.78 -16.23
N HIS A 316 23.15 -15.58 -15.18
CA HIS A 316 22.57 -16.93 -15.27
C HIS A 316 21.08 -16.89 -15.64
N ALA A 317 20.26 -16.17 -14.86
CA ALA A 317 18.84 -15.98 -15.15
C ALA A 317 18.59 -15.31 -16.52
N ARG A 318 19.45 -14.37 -16.92
CA ARG A 318 19.41 -13.75 -18.27
C ARG A 318 19.54 -14.79 -19.37
N ARG A 319 20.54 -15.67 -19.27
CA ARG A 319 20.72 -16.77 -20.24
C ARG A 319 19.50 -17.69 -20.24
N LEU A 320 19.04 -18.15 -19.08
CA LEU A 320 17.91 -19.08 -18.98
C LEU A 320 16.60 -18.50 -19.55
N LEU A 321 16.33 -17.21 -19.33
CA LEU A 321 15.16 -16.53 -19.93
C LEU A 321 15.32 -16.31 -21.44
N GLN A 322 16.52 -16.01 -21.93
CA GLN A 322 16.78 -15.86 -23.37
C GLN A 322 16.60 -17.19 -24.14
N GLU A 323 17.04 -18.31 -23.56
CA GLU A 323 16.80 -19.66 -24.10
C GLU A 323 15.29 -20.01 -24.24
N ARG A 324 14.43 -19.38 -23.44
CA ARG A 324 12.99 -19.68 -23.31
C ARG A 324 12.07 -18.61 -23.89
N GLN A 325 12.63 -17.58 -24.52
CA GLN A 325 11.93 -16.34 -24.90
C GLN A 325 10.74 -16.52 -25.87
N THR A 326 10.61 -17.68 -26.51
CA THR A 326 9.54 -18.04 -27.45
C THR A 326 8.40 -18.88 -26.84
N ARG A 327 8.54 -19.35 -25.59
CA ARG A 327 7.55 -20.27 -24.97
C ARG A 327 6.30 -19.55 -24.43
N LEU A 328 6.47 -18.32 -23.97
CA LEU A 328 5.40 -17.42 -23.50
C LEU A 328 5.44 -16.12 -24.31
N ASN A 329 4.28 -15.52 -24.57
CA ASN A 329 4.20 -14.26 -25.29
C ASN A 329 4.05 -13.06 -24.32
N ALA A 330 4.27 -11.85 -24.83
CA ALA A 330 4.26 -10.63 -24.00
C ALA A 330 2.89 -10.34 -23.36
N GLY A 331 1.79 -10.73 -24.02
CA GLY A 331 0.43 -10.57 -23.49
C GLY A 331 0.15 -11.52 -22.32
N ASP A 332 0.60 -12.77 -22.41
CA ASP A 332 0.48 -13.77 -21.35
C ASP A 332 1.33 -13.36 -20.13
N LEU A 333 2.57 -12.92 -20.33
CA LEU A 333 3.44 -12.39 -19.26
C LEU A 333 2.83 -11.16 -18.58
N LEU A 334 2.26 -10.22 -19.35
CA LEU A 334 1.57 -9.05 -18.80
C LEU A 334 0.34 -9.45 -17.98
N ARG A 335 -0.47 -10.41 -18.46
CA ARG A 335 -1.61 -10.95 -17.70
C ARG A 335 -1.18 -11.61 -16.39
N MET A 336 -0.07 -12.34 -16.38
CA MET A 336 0.48 -12.95 -15.16
C MET A 336 0.89 -11.87 -14.14
N LEU A 337 1.59 -10.80 -14.57
CA LEU A 337 1.96 -9.69 -13.70
C LEU A 337 0.74 -9.00 -13.07
N THR A 338 -0.29 -8.70 -13.87
CA THR A 338 -1.54 -8.09 -13.37
C THR A 338 -2.21 -8.99 -12.33
N ALA A 339 -2.30 -10.29 -12.59
CA ALA A 339 -2.91 -11.25 -11.66
C ALA A 339 -2.10 -11.43 -10.35
N ILE A 340 -0.77 -11.32 -10.39
CA ILE A 340 0.06 -11.26 -9.17
C ILE A 340 -0.24 -9.98 -8.38
N GLY A 341 -0.29 -8.82 -9.06
CA GLY A 341 -0.60 -7.53 -8.43
C GLY A 341 -1.99 -7.49 -7.77
N GLU A 342 -2.98 -8.16 -8.35
CA GLU A 342 -4.31 -8.37 -7.74
C GLU A 342 -4.31 -9.31 -6.54
N LEU A 343 -3.31 -10.19 -6.40
CA LEU A 343 -3.21 -11.16 -5.31
C LEU A 343 -2.37 -10.65 -4.15
N GLU A 344 -1.29 -9.89 -4.41
CA GLU A 344 -0.30 -9.49 -3.42
C GLU A 344 -0.88 -8.87 -2.12
N PRO A 345 -1.85 -7.92 -2.17
CA PRO A 345 -2.36 -7.25 -0.96
C PRO A 345 -3.09 -8.18 0.02
N ARG A 346 -3.66 -9.27 -0.49
CA ARG A 346 -4.38 -10.31 0.28
C ARG A 346 -3.49 -11.50 0.60
N PHE A 347 -2.48 -11.79 -0.22
CA PHE A 347 -1.56 -12.92 -0.05
C PHE A 347 -0.84 -12.87 1.31
N ARG A 348 -0.15 -11.76 1.61
CA ARG A 348 0.66 -11.62 2.84
C ARG A 348 -0.16 -11.70 4.15
N ARG A 349 -1.49 -11.52 4.09
CA ARG A 349 -2.40 -11.56 5.26
C ARG A 349 -3.22 -12.84 5.35
N SER A 350 -3.14 -13.72 4.36
CA SER A 350 -3.87 -14.98 4.32
C SER A 350 -3.20 -16.04 5.19
N ALA A 351 -3.99 -16.84 5.91
CA ALA A 351 -3.51 -18.07 6.54
C ALA A 351 -3.37 -19.24 5.54
N GLN A 352 -3.87 -19.08 4.31
CA GLN A 352 -3.91 -20.10 3.25
C GLN A 352 -3.06 -19.66 2.05
N GLN A 353 -1.81 -19.25 2.30
CA GLN A 353 -0.90 -18.75 1.24
C GLN A 353 -0.65 -19.79 0.15
N GLN A 354 -0.44 -21.06 0.53
CA GLN A 354 -0.24 -22.16 -0.40
C GLN A 354 -1.41 -22.31 -1.39
N LEU A 355 -2.65 -22.40 -0.89
CA LEU A 355 -3.85 -22.51 -1.74
C LEU A 355 -3.98 -21.33 -2.72
N LEU A 356 -3.68 -20.11 -2.26
CA LEU A 356 -3.70 -18.91 -3.10
C LEU A 356 -2.63 -18.96 -4.20
N LEU A 357 -1.43 -19.45 -3.88
CA LEU A 357 -0.33 -19.59 -4.83
C LEU A 357 -0.63 -20.70 -5.86
N GLU A 358 -1.05 -21.88 -5.41
CA GLU A 358 -1.44 -23.00 -6.28
C GLU A 358 -2.56 -22.58 -7.23
N THR A 359 -3.62 -21.93 -6.73
CA THR A 359 -4.73 -21.44 -7.56
C THR A 359 -4.26 -20.44 -8.63
N LEU A 360 -3.32 -19.55 -8.28
CA LEU A 360 -2.75 -18.59 -9.24
C LEU A 360 -1.91 -19.28 -10.32
N LEU A 361 -1.01 -20.19 -9.91
CA LEU A 361 -0.10 -20.89 -10.82
C LEU A 361 -0.84 -21.89 -11.72
N VAL A 362 -1.86 -22.59 -11.21
CA VAL A 362 -2.78 -23.39 -12.02
C VAL A 362 -3.54 -22.49 -13.01
N ARG A 363 -4.05 -21.33 -12.57
CA ARG A 363 -4.66 -20.35 -13.49
C ARG A 363 -3.68 -19.90 -14.58
N PHE A 364 -2.38 -19.81 -14.30
CA PHE A 364 -1.36 -19.49 -15.31
C PHE A 364 -1.09 -20.64 -16.28
N ALA A 365 -0.94 -21.88 -15.79
CA ALA A 365 -0.76 -23.06 -16.62
C ALA A 365 -2.00 -23.36 -17.51
N LEU A 366 -3.19 -22.92 -17.09
CA LEU A 366 -4.45 -23.03 -17.83
C LEU A 366 -4.77 -21.78 -18.67
N LEU A 367 -3.86 -20.80 -18.82
CA LEU A 367 -4.09 -19.66 -19.72
C LEU A 367 -4.21 -20.14 -21.17
N ASP A 368 -5.35 -19.85 -21.80
CA ASP A 368 -5.46 -19.84 -23.25
C ASP A 368 -4.47 -18.82 -23.84
N ARG A 369 -3.71 -19.28 -24.85
CA ARG A 369 -2.73 -18.43 -25.55
C ARG A 369 -3.46 -17.18 -26.03
N THR A 370 -2.93 -16.01 -25.72
CA THR A 370 -3.39 -14.79 -26.38
C THR A 370 -2.99 -14.86 -27.86
N VAL A 371 -3.99 -15.04 -28.73
CA VAL A 371 -3.86 -14.99 -30.19
C VAL A 371 -4.35 -13.61 -30.64
N SER A 372 -3.63 -12.94 -31.55
CA SER A 372 -4.19 -11.73 -32.16
C SER A 372 -5.49 -12.08 -32.88
N LEU A 373 -6.50 -11.22 -32.75
CA LEU A 373 -7.75 -11.35 -33.51
C LEU A 373 -7.46 -11.41 -35.02
N GLU A 374 -6.42 -10.72 -35.50
CA GLU A 374 -5.98 -10.76 -36.91
C GLU A 374 -5.50 -12.16 -37.32
N ALA A 375 -4.79 -12.88 -36.44
CA ALA A 375 -4.34 -14.24 -36.72
C ALA A 375 -5.49 -15.25 -36.69
N VAL A 376 -6.51 -15.03 -35.85
CA VAL A 376 -7.76 -15.80 -35.87
C VAL A 376 -8.53 -15.54 -37.17
N LEU A 377 -8.68 -14.27 -37.56
CA LEU A 377 -9.34 -13.85 -38.80
C LEU A 377 -8.60 -14.37 -40.05
N GLN A 378 -7.27 -14.34 -40.07
CA GLN A 378 -6.45 -14.93 -41.14
C GLN A 378 -6.57 -16.46 -41.20
N GLY A 379 -6.67 -17.13 -40.05
CA GLY A 379 -6.96 -18.57 -40.00
C GLY A 379 -8.33 -18.92 -40.58
N ILE A 380 -9.36 -18.10 -40.30
CA ILE A 380 -10.72 -18.27 -40.83
C ILE A 380 -10.77 -17.98 -42.34
N THR A 381 -10.10 -16.93 -42.83
CA THR A 381 -10.06 -16.64 -44.27
C THR A 381 -9.25 -17.68 -45.04
N ALA A 382 -8.10 -18.13 -44.52
CA ALA A 382 -7.33 -19.22 -45.12
C ALA A 382 -8.09 -20.57 -45.12
N GLY A 383 -8.85 -20.86 -44.05
CA GLY A 383 -9.69 -22.06 -43.96
C GLY A 383 -10.92 -22.06 -44.88
N SER A 384 -11.28 -20.93 -45.49
CA SER A 384 -12.48 -20.79 -46.33
C SER A 384 -12.33 -21.33 -47.76
N HIS A 385 -11.12 -21.64 -48.21
CA HIS A 385 -10.82 -22.03 -49.60
C HIS A 385 -10.44 -23.51 -49.73
N GLY A 386 -11.26 -24.38 -49.12
CA GLY A 386 -11.02 -25.84 -49.06
C GLY A 386 -12.30 -26.68 -49.01
N ALA A 387 -13.35 -26.29 -49.76
CA ALA A 387 -14.64 -26.98 -49.75
C ALA A 387 -14.62 -28.33 -50.50
N ALA A 388 -14.03 -29.36 -49.88
CA ALA A 388 -14.36 -30.75 -50.18
C ALA A 388 -15.71 -31.10 -49.52
N GLN A 389 -16.64 -31.69 -50.28
CA GLN A 389 -18.02 -31.94 -49.84
C GLN A 389 -18.10 -32.89 -48.63
N PRO A 390 -18.85 -32.56 -47.56
CA PRO A 390 -19.19 -33.52 -46.53
C PRO A 390 -20.25 -34.50 -47.04
N SER A 391 -19.97 -35.80 -46.96
CA SER A 391 -20.99 -36.85 -47.10
C SER A 391 -21.88 -36.86 -45.84
N ALA A 392 -23.18 -37.09 -45.99
CA ALA A 392 -24.12 -37.04 -44.87
C ALA A 392 -23.87 -38.17 -43.84
N PRO A 393 -23.82 -37.87 -42.53
CA PRO A 393 -23.82 -38.90 -41.50
C PRO A 393 -25.22 -39.48 -41.28
N ALA A 394 -25.28 -40.77 -40.97
CA ALA A 394 -26.51 -41.53 -40.79
C ALA A 394 -27.29 -41.16 -39.51
N ALA A 395 -28.60 -41.42 -39.53
CA ALA A 395 -29.49 -41.18 -38.41
C ALA A 395 -29.20 -42.08 -37.20
N LEU A 396 -29.29 -41.51 -36.00
CA LEU A 396 -29.37 -42.24 -34.73
C LEU A 396 -30.84 -42.46 -34.33
N PRO A 397 -31.19 -43.60 -33.71
CA PRO A 397 -32.55 -43.87 -33.24
C PRO A 397 -32.90 -43.05 -31.97
N PRO A 398 -34.20 -42.85 -31.68
CA PRO A 398 -34.63 -42.09 -30.50
C PRO A 398 -34.39 -42.86 -29.20
N VAL A 399 -34.11 -42.13 -28.12
CA VAL A 399 -34.02 -42.66 -26.76
C VAL A 399 -35.28 -42.25 -25.97
N ASP A 400 -35.87 -43.23 -25.29
CA ASP A 400 -37.14 -43.08 -24.56
C ASP A 400 -37.09 -42.19 -23.31
N ARG A 401 -38.28 -41.74 -22.88
CA ARG A 401 -38.51 -40.92 -21.68
C ARG A 401 -38.56 -41.76 -20.39
N ALA A 402 -37.82 -41.28 -19.38
CA ALA A 402 -38.10 -41.31 -17.93
C ALA A 402 -38.30 -42.70 -17.23
N PRO A 403 -37.99 -42.79 -15.92
CA PRO A 403 -38.99 -42.39 -14.92
C PRO A 403 -38.44 -41.54 -13.76
N GLU A 404 -39.37 -41.00 -12.97
CA GLU A 404 -39.14 -40.11 -11.83
C GLU A 404 -38.66 -40.85 -10.56
N LEU A 405 -38.00 -40.10 -9.66
CA LEU A 405 -37.73 -40.53 -8.27
C LEU A 405 -38.82 -40.02 -7.32
N PRO A 406 -39.28 -40.81 -6.34
CA PRO A 406 -40.47 -40.49 -5.56
C PRO A 406 -40.23 -39.48 -4.44
N SER A 407 -41.22 -38.64 -4.19
CA SER A 407 -41.30 -37.74 -3.03
C SER A 407 -41.76 -38.51 -1.78
N SER A 408 -41.03 -38.36 -0.67
CA SER A 408 -41.39 -38.96 0.62
C SER A 408 -42.15 -37.97 1.50
N SER A 409 -43.41 -38.26 1.81
CA SER A 409 -44.22 -37.57 2.80
C SER A 409 -44.27 -38.35 4.13
N PHE A 410 -44.01 -37.65 5.23
CA PHE A 410 -44.34 -38.08 6.61
C PHE A 410 -44.87 -36.82 7.32
N ILE A 411 -46.20 -36.69 7.46
CA ILE A 411 -47.03 -37.13 8.61
C ILE A 411 -46.85 -36.21 9.83
N ASP A 412 -47.98 -35.58 10.19
CA ASP A 412 -48.24 -34.65 11.28
C ASP A 412 -48.49 -35.37 12.61
N ALA A 413 -48.17 -34.72 13.74
CA ALA A 413 -48.61 -35.10 15.08
C ALA A 413 -48.53 -33.93 16.12
N SER A 414 -49.43 -32.95 15.98
CA SER A 414 -50.28 -32.41 17.08
C SER A 414 -49.73 -32.23 18.51
N ARG A 415 -49.85 -31.01 19.06
CA ARG A 415 -50.78 -30.70 20.18
C ARG A 415 -50.92 -29.20 20.49
N ALA A 416 -52.03 -28.85 21.14
CA ALA A 416 -52.57 -27.49 21.27
C ALA A 416 -52.60 -26.98 22.74
N VAL A 417 -53.42 -25.93 22.99
CA VAL A 417 -53.72 -25.21 24.25
C VAL A 417 -52.79 -23.99 24.50
N GLY A 418 -53.28 -22.76 24.70
CA GLY A 418 -54.66 -22.25 24.73
C GLY A 418 -54.72 -20.71 24.88
N ASP A 419 -55.92 -20.15 24.75
CA ASP A 419 -56.28 -18.69 24.71
C ASP A 419 -57.53 -18.49 25.61
N PRO A 420 -58.12 -17.28 25.86
CA PRO A 420 -57.72 -15.89 25.61
C PRO A 420 -57.58 -15.18 27.01
N PRO A 421 -58.09 -13.97 27.40
CA PRO A 421 -58.66 -12.76 26.73
C PRO A 421 -57.72 -11.52 26.81
N GLY A 422 -58.05 -10.32 26.31
CA GLY A 422 -59.19 -9.83 25.52
C GLY A 422 -59.61 -8.40 25.93
N VAL A 423 -59.35 -7.39 25.08
CA VAL A 423 -59.81 -5.99 25.22
C VAL A 423 -60.15 -5.43 23.83
N GLU A 424 -61.16 -4.57 23.74
CA GLU A 424 -61.80 -4.15 22.49
C GLU A 424 -61.05 -3.06 21.70
N ILE A 425 -60.85 -3.36 20.41
CA ILE A 425 -61.05 -2.51 19.22
C ILE A 425 -60.88 -0.98 19.37
N ALA A 426 -59.84 -0.44 18.73
CA ALA A 426 -59.91 0.84 18.03
C ALA A 426 -59.58 0.62 16.55
N LYS A 427 -60.55 0.86 15.65
CA LYS A 427 -60.35 0.74 14.19
C LYS A 427 -59.48 1.91 13.70
N VAL A 428 -58.24 1.63 13.33
CA VAL A 428 -57.47 2.51 12.43
C VAL A 428 -57.53 1.92 11.01
N GLN A 429 -57.75 2.78 10.02
CA GLN A 429 -57.97 2.39 8.63
C GLN A 429 -56.70 1.74 8.06
N ALA A 430 -56.80 0.49 7.62
CA ALA A 430 -55.73 -0.18 6.89
C ALA A 430 -55.70 0.32 5.43
N SER A 431 -54.74 1.17 5.10
CA SER A 431 -54.29 1.32 3.70
C SER A 431 -53.64 0.01 3.24
N PRO A 432 -53.77 -0.38 1.96
CA PRO A 432 -53.14 -1.59 1.45
C PRO A 432 -51.60 -1.48 1.58
N PRO A 433 -50.89 -2.59 1.85
CA PRO A 433 -49.46 -2.55 2.11
C PRO A 433 -48.70 -2.17 0.83
N THR A 434 -48.03 -1.02 0.87
CA THR A 434 -47.18 -0.52 -0.21
C THR A 434 -45.91 -1.36 -0.33
N PRO A 435 -45.40 -1.62 -1.54
CA PRO A 435 -44.08 -2.23 -1.72
C PRO A 435 -43.00 -1.45 -0.97
N ILE A 436 -42.05 -2.17 -0.37
CA ILE A 436 -40.95 -1.56 0.37
C ILE A 436 -39.92 -0.95 -0.60
N GLU A 437 -40.15 0.31 -0.96
CA GLU A 437 -39.23 1.14 -1.74
C GLU A 437 -38.62 2.22 -0.86
N LEU A 438 -37.37 2.59 -1.14
CA LEU A 438 -36.59 3.50 -0.29
C LEU A 438 -37.33 4.81 0.00
N ASN A 439 -37.95 5.42 -1.02
CA ASN A 439 -38.69 6.68 -0.88
C ASN A 439 -39.86 6.55 0.11
N ASN A 440 -40.65 5.48 0.01
CA ASN A 440 -41.78 5.22 0.92
C ASN A 440 -41.30 5.09 2.38
N VAL A 441 -40.15 4.46 2.60
CA VAL A 441 -39.56 4.28 3.95
C VAL A 441 -38.95 5.59 4.50
N VAL A 442 -38.38 6.44 3.65
CA VAL A 442 -37.90 7.78 4.03
C VAL A 442 -39.06 8.71 4.38
N GLU A 443 -40.09 8.78 3.53
CA GLU A 443 -41.24 9.69 3.72
C GLU A 443 -42.02 9.40 5.02
N ARG A 444 -42.14 8.12 5.39
CA ARG A 444 -42.84 7.70 6.62
C ARG A 444 -41.89 7.28 7.75
N TRP A 445 -40.64 7.75 7.73
CA TRP A 445 -39.67 7.42 8.78
C TRP A 445 -40.11 7.90 10.17
N GLY A 446 -40.81 9.05 10.24
CA GLY A 446 -41.42 9.55 11.47
C GLY A 446 -42.46 8.61 12.10
N ASP A 447 -43.19 7.84 11.28
CA ASP A 447 -44.14 6.82 11.75
C ASP A 447 -43.38 5.68 12.44
N VAL A 448 -42.25 5.25 11.86
CA VAL A 448 -41.37 4.19 12.42
C VAL A 448 -40.79 4.60 13.77
N LEU A 449 -40.33 5.86 13.90
CA LEU A 449 -39.81 6.42 15.16
C LEU A 449 -40.92 6.55 16.22
N SER A 450 -42.12 6.93 15.81
CA SER A 450 -43.30 6.97 16.68
C SER A 450 -43.67 5.58 17.18
N GLN A 451 -43.66 4.57 16.31
CA GLN A 451 -43.92 3.16 16.64
C GLN A 451 -42.91 2.61 17.66
N LEU A 452 -41.61 2.92 17.50
CA LEU A 452 -40.55 2.57 18.46
C LEU A 452 -40.76 3.24 19.83
N THR A 453 -41.19 4.50 19.84
CA THR A 453 -41.48 5.25 21.07
C THR A 453 -42.68 4.67 21.81
N THR A 454 -43.78 4.39 21.11
CA THR A 454 -44.98 3.74 21.67
C THR A 454 -44.70 2.32 22.16
N SER A 455 -43.75 1.62 21.54
CA SER A 455 -43.30 0.28 21.96
C SER A 455 -42.30 0.29 23.13
N GLY A 456 -42.14 1.42 23.84
CA GLY A 456 -41.27 1.56 25.01
C GLY A 456 -39.77 1.57 24.69
N ARG A 457 -39.38 1.79 23.42
CA ARG A 457 -37.98 1.82 22.96
C ARG A 457 -37.49 3.24 22.67
N SER A 458 -37.87 4.21 23.51
CA SER A 458 -37.59 5.64 23.33
C SER A 458 -36.12 5.96 23.05
N MET A 459 -35.16 5.28 23.71
CA MET A 459 -33.72 5.48 23.45
C MET A 459 -33.30 5.12 22.02
N LEU A 460 -33.92 4.10 21.40
CA LEU A 460 -33.65 3.74 20.01
C LEU A 460 -34.28 4.74 19.04
N ALA A 461 -35.45 5.29 19.39
CA ALA A 461 -36.08 6.36 18.62
C ALA A 461 -35.21 7.62 18.61
N THR A 462 -34.70 8.07 19.77
CA THR A 462 -33.77 9.21 19.87
C THR A 462 -32.44 8.95 19.14
N ALA A 463 -31.91 7.72 19.19
CA ALA A 463 -30.70 7.37 18.43
C ALA A 463 -30.90 7.40 16.90
N LEU A 464 -32.14 7.26 16.43
CA LEU A 464 -32.52 7.24 15.02
C LEU A 464 -33.20 8.53 14.54
N GLU A 465 -33.49 9.49 15.42
CA GLU A 465 -34.24 10.71 15.14
C GLU A 465 -33.63 11.58 14.03
N ARG A 466 -32.30 11.53 13.90
CA ARG A 466 -31.52 12.22 12.86
C ARG A 466 -30.96 11.30 11.78
N SER A 467 -31.21 10.00 11.88
CA SER A 467 -30.67 8.97 11.00
C SER A 467 -31.72 8.56 9.97
N LEU A 468 -31.32 8.31 8.72
CA LEU A 468 -32.26 7.97 7.65
C LEU A 468 -31.91 6.62 7.00
N PRO A 469 -32.92 5.91 6.46
CA PRO A 469 -32.67 4.76 5.61
C PRO A 469 -32.07 5.22 4.27
N VAL A 470 -31.00 4.56 3.83
CA VAL A 470 -30.19 4.93 2.64
C VAL A 470 -30.23 3.90 1.52
N ALA A 471 -30.69 2.68 1.79
CA ALA A 471 -30.92 1.67 0.76
C ALA A 471 -31.99 0.65 1.18
N VAL A 472 -32.80 0.20 0.23
CA VAL A 472 -33.68 -0.96 0.38
C VAL A 472 -33.38 -1.96 -0.75
N SER A 473 -33.09 -3.21 -0.39
CA SER A 473 -32.88 -4.30 -1.36
C SER A 473 -34.21 -4.90 -1.81
N ARG A 474 -34.24 -5.46 -3.03
CA ARG A 474 -35.34 -6.33 -3.53
C ARG A 474 -35.61 -7.56 -2.64
N GLN A 475 -34.68 -7.92 -1.75
CA GLN A 475 -34.82 -8.97 -0.75
C GLN A 475 -35.27 -8.43 0.64
N GLY A 476 -35.78 -7.20 0.73
CA GLY A 476 -36.30 -6.66 2.00
C GLY A 476 -35.23 -6.22 3.00
N LEU A 477 -33.99 -6.02 2.56
CA LEU A 477 -32.90 -5.51 3.41
C LEU A 477 -32.94 -3.99 3.47
N VAL A 478 -33.27 -3.41 4.63
CA VAL A 478 -33.22 -1.96 4.88
C VAL A 478 -31.86 -1.59 5.47
N THR A 479 -31.15 -0.66 4.83
CA THR A 479 -29.89 -0.11 5.34
C THR A 479 -30.12 1.27 5.93
N ILE A 480 -29.71 1.47 7.18
CA ILE A 480 -29.82 2.75 7.90
C ILE A 480 -28.42 3.31 8.10
N GLU A 481 -28.23 4.61 7.84
CA GLU A 481 -27.00 5.34 8.12
C GLU A 481 -27.20 6.28 9.31
N LEU A 482 -26.27 6.24 10.27
CA LEU A 482 -26.40 6.99 11.53
C LEU A 482 -25.79 8.39 11.43
N ASP A 483 -26.58 9.42 11.75
CA ASP A 483 -26.12 10.80 12.01
C ASP A 483 -26.51 11.24 13.43
N PRO A 484 -25.58 11.71 14.28
CA PRO A 484 -24.13 11.65 14.10
C PRO A 484 -23.58 10.23 14.35
N PRO A 485 -22.55 9.78 13.58
CA PRO A 485 -21.92 8.49 13.80
C PRO A 485 -21.17 8.50 15.14
N ASN A 486 -21.62 7.69 16.08
CA ASN A 486 -20.96 7.46 17.36
C ASN A 486 -21.10 5.99 17.78
N GLU A 487 -20.06 5.48 18.47
CA GLU A 487 -19.95 4.06 18.83
C GLU A 487 -21.06 3.57 19.77
N PHE A 488 -21.67 4.49 20.53
CA PHE A 488 -22.76 4.20 21.46
C PHE A 488 -24.08 3.92 20.71
N ASN A 489 -24.47 4.80 19.78
CA ASN A 489 -25.64 4.63 18.93
C ASN A 489 -25.46 3.45 17.98
N GLU A 490 -24.27 3.24 17.41
CA GLU A 490 -23.97 2.05 16.60
C GLU A 490 -24.24 0.75 17.36
N LYS A 491 -23.73 0.63 18.60
CA LYS A 491 -23.98 -0.53 19.46
C LYS A 491 -25.44 -0.67 19.87
N ALA A 492 -26.12 0.44 20.21
CA ALA A 492 -27.52 0.43 20.60
C ALA A 492 -28.46 0.00 19.45
N VAL A 493 -28.28 0.57 18.26
CA VAL A 493 -29.11 0.29 17.07
C VAL A 493 -28.79 -1.09 16.49
N ALA A 494 -27.52 -1.56 16.55
CA ALA A 494 -27.17 -2.94 16.21
C ALA A 494 -27.82 -3.95 17.18
N ALA A 495 -27.84 -3.66 18.49
CA ALA A 495 -28.52 -4.52 19.48
C ALA A 495 -30.05 -4.51 19.30
N GLY A 496 -30.64 -3.34 19.02
CA GLY A 496 -32.08 -3.15 18.80
C GLY A 496 -32.59 -3.46 17.39
N SER A 497 -31.79 -4.12 16.54
CA SER A 497 -32.13 -4.34 15.12
C SER A 497 -33.37 -5.22 14.90
N ARG A 498 -33.80 -6.02 15.89
CA ARG A 498 -35.06 -6.79 15.80
C ARG A 498 -36.28 -5.89 16.04
N GLU A 499 -36.20 -4.99 17.01
CA GLU A 499 -37.24 -4.03 17.34
C GLU A 499 -37.43 -3.00 16.22
N ILE A 500 -36.34 -2.55 15.60
CA ILE A 500 -36.38 -1.68 14.42
C ILE A 500 -37.02 -2.41 13.24
N LEU A 501 -36.65 -3.68 13.00
CA LEU A 501 -37.29 -4.51 11.97
C LEU A 501 -38.80 -4.68 12.25
N ALA A 502 -39.18 -4.93 13.50
CA ALA A 502 -40.60 -5.06 13.89
C ALA A 502 -41.39 -3.76 13.61
N ALA A 503 -40.86 -2.60 14.01
CA ALA A 503 -41.46 -1.30 13.74
C ALA A 503 -41.62 -1.03 12.23
N ILE A 504 -40.59 -1.28 11.42
CA ILE A 504 -40.66 -1.14 9.96
C ILE A 504 -41.68 -2.14 9.37
N SER A 505 -41.68 -3.40 9.81
CA SER A 505 -42.59 -4.44 9.31
C SER A 505 -44.07 -4.20 9.66
N THR A 506 -44.34 -3.36 10.67
CA THR A 506 -45.70 -2.93 11.02
C THR A 506 -46.27 -1.93 10.00
N ILE A 507 -45.39 -1.20 9.30
CA ILE A 507 -45.74 -0.11 8.38
C ILE A 507 -45.54 -0.53 6.90
N PHE A 508 -44.57 -1.41 6.62
CA PHE A 508 -44.22 -1.89 5.28
C PHE A 508 -44.16 -3.41 5.21
N SER A 509 -44.84 -4.01 4.23
CA SER A 509 -44.68 -5.44 3.96
C SER A 509 -43.36 -5.72 3.23
N GLY A 510 -42.72 -6.85 3.55
CA GLY A 510 -41.48 -7.28 2.90
C GLY A 510 -40.17 -6.83 3.58
N ALA A 511 -40.22 -6.03 4.64
CA ALA A 511 -39.04 -5.81 5.48
C ALA A 511 -38.58 -7.14 6.11
N THR A 512 -37.41 -7.63 5.69
CA THR A 512 -36.90 -8.96 6.09
C THR A 512 -35.67 -8.87 6.99
N ARG A 513 -34.87 -7.79 6.86
CA ARG A 513 -33.67 -7.56 7.68
C ARG A 513 -33.29 -6.08 7.71
N VAL A 514 -32.75 -5.63 8.84
CA VAL A 514 -32.14 -4.30 8.98
C VAL A 514 -30.62 -4.45 9.08
N VAL A 515 -29.87 -3.55 8.44
CA VAL A 515 -28.42 -3.40 8.62
C VAL A 515 -28.10 -1.93 8.90
N VAL A 516 -27.37 -1.69 9.98
CA VAL A 516 -26.81 -0.38 10.30
C VAL A 516 -25.46 -0.26 9.60
N LYS A 517 -25.23 0.83 8.88
CA LYS A 517 -23.89 1.23 8.46
C LYS A 517 -23.48 2.46 9.26
N ALA A 518 -22.29 2.38 9.87
CA ALA A 518 -21.58 3.58 10.28
C ALA A 518 -21.38 4.45 9.04
N ALA A 519 -21.62 5.76 9.16
CA ALA A 519 -21.37 6.70 8.08
C ALA A 519 -19.88 6.64 7.70
N VAL A 520 -19.58 6.01 6.56
CA VAL A 520 -18.23 6.02 6.01
C VAL A 520 -17.92 7.49 5.72
N LYS A 521 -16.81 8.00 6.25
CA LYS A 521 -16.29 9.31 5.81
C LYS A 521 -15.89 9.21 4.34
N VAL A 522 -16.88 9.35 3.46
CA VAL A 522 -16.70 9.83 2.10
C VAL A 522 -16.05 11.19 2.30
N ARG A 523 -14.74 11.25 2.07
CA ARG A 523 -14.07 12.54 1.92
C ARG A 523 -14.84 13.25 0.81
N PRO A 524 -15.31 14.50 1.01
CA PRO A 524 -15.65 15.30 -0.15
C PRO A 524 -14.41 15.30 -1.04
N GLU A 525 -14.58 15.02 -2.33
CA GLU A 525 -13.49 15.18 -3.28
C GLU A 525 -12.93 16.59 -3.10
N PRO A 526 -11.59 16.77 -3.10
CA PRO A 526 -11.04 18.10 -3.01
C PRO A 526 -11.61 18.91 -4.16
N ILE A 527 -12.28 20.02 -3.84
CA ILE A 527 -12.79 20.97 -4.84
C ILE A 527 -11.61 21.29 -5.74
N ALA A 528 -11.68 20.80 -6.99
CA ALA A 528 -10.59 20.95 -7.93
C ALA A 528 -10.35 22.45 -8.10
N ALA A 529 -9.10 22.89 -7.92
CA ALA A 529 -8.71 24.24 -8.31
C ALA A 529 -9.16 24.48 -9.75
N PRO A 530 -9.72 25.66 -10.09
CA PRO A 530 -10.34 25.88 -11.39
C PRO A 530 -9.37 25.51 -12.50
N LYS A 531 -9.70 24.44 -13.23
CA LYS A 531 -8.88 23.96 -14.35
C LYS A 531 -8.73 25.12 -15.33
N ARG A 532 -7.48 25.45 -15.68
CA ARG A 532 -7.23 26.36 -16.80
C ARG A 532 -7.82 25.71 -18.05
N LEU A 533 -8.78 26.39 -18.68
CA LEU A 533 -9.39 25.95 -19.94
C LEU A 533 -8.29 25.94 -21.00
N THR A 534 -7.85 24.74 -21.40
CA THR A 534 -7.07 24.53 -22.63
C THR A 534 -8.03 24.43 -23.81
N GLU A 535 -7.57 24.77 -25.02
CA GLU A 535 -8.42 24.67 -26.21
C GLU A 535 -8.93 23.24 -26.44
N GLU A 536 -8.12 22.22 -26.16
CA GLU A 536 -8.53 20.81 -26.20
C GLU A 536 -9.66 20.50 -25.21
N ALA A 537 -9.62 21.04 -23.98
CA ALA A 537 -10.69 20.83 -23.00
C ALA A 537 -12.02 21.42 -23.49
N VAL A 538 -11.97 22.61 -24.10
CA VAL A 538 -13.16 23.26 -24.69
C VAL A 538 -13.69 22.47 -25.89
N LYS A 539 -12.82 21.93 -26.74
CA LYS A 539 -13.23 21.08 -27.88
C LYS A 539 -13.93 19.79 -27.40
N VAL A 540 -13.31 19.07 -26.45
CA VAL A 540 -13.88 17.83 -25.89
C VAL A 540 -15.25 18.10 -25.24
N GLU A 541 -15.39 19.20 -24.50
CA GLU A 541 -16.67 19.57 -23.88
C GLU A 541 -17.73 19.96 -24.92
N ARG A 542 -17.35 20.63 -26.01
CA ARG A 542 -18.23 20.99 -27.13
C ARG A 542 -18.73 19.77 -27.90
N LEU A 543 -17.85 18.83 -28.23
CA LEU A 543 -18.18 17.58 -28.92
C LEU A 543 -19.08 16.68 -28.05
N ALA A 544 -18.77 16.58 -26.76
CA ALA A 544 -19.64 15.89 -25.79
C ALA A 544 -21.03 16.57 -25.66
N GLY A 545 -21.08 17.90 -25.75
CA GLY A 545 -22.31 18.69 -25.76
C GLY A 545 -23.18 18.44 -27.00
N LEU A 546 -22.56 18.28 -28.18
CA LEU A 546 -23.26 17.92 -29.42
C LEU A 546 -23.85 16.51 -29.33
N ARG A 547 -23.06 15.52 -28.88
CA ARG A 547 -23.53 14.14 -28.67
C ARG A 547 -24.70 14.03 -27.68
N LYS A 548 -24.76 14.90 -26.66
CA LYS A 548 -25.90 14.98 -25.73
C LYS A 548 -27.15 15.65 -26.29
N ARG A 549 -27.03 16.48 -27.34
CA ARG A 549 -28.16 17.23 -27.92
C ARG A 549 -28.87 16.49 -29.04
N ASP A 550 -28.19 15.60 -29.74
CA ASP A 550 -28.74 14.82 -30.85
C ASP A 550 -28.68 13.31 -30.56
N PRO A 551 -29.82 12.68 -30.18
CA PRO A 551 -29.88 11.25 -29.89
C PRO A 551 -29.55 10.38 -31.11
N THR A 552 -29.90 10.85 -32.31
CA THR A 552 -29.62 10.18 -33.58
C THR A 552 -28.13 10.17 -33.90
N LEU A 553 -27.42 11.28 -33.63
CA LEU A 553 -25.96 11.35 -33.77
C LEU A 553 -25.26 10.40 -32.79
N SER A 554 -25.67 10.35 -31.51
CA SER A 554 -25.07 9.41 -30.56
C SER A 554 -25.32 7.96 -30.98
N ALA A 555 -26.54 7.61 -31.39
CA ALA A 555 -26.87 6.26 -31.83
C ALA A 555 -26.05 5.83 -33.07
N ALA A 556 -25.81 6.75 -34.02
CA ALA A 556 -24.98 6.47 -35.20
C ALA A 556 -23.50 6.27 -34.84
N ILE A 557 -22.97 7.06 -33.91
CA ILE A 557 -21.60 6.92 -33.40
C ILE A 557 -21.41 5.57 -32.68
N ASP A 558 -22.32 5.24 -31.76
CA ASP A 558 -22.24 4.01 -30.96
C ASP A 558 -22.48 2.74 -31.78
N ALA A 559 -23.23 2.81 -32.88
CA ALA A 559 -23.48 1.68 -33.77
C ALA A 559 -22.38 1.41 -34.82
N LEU A 560 -21.52 2.40 -35.10
CA LEU A 560 -20.52 2.35 -36.17
C LEU A 560 -19.07 2.61 -35.68
N ASP A 561 -18.88 2.79 -34.37
CA ASP A 561 -17.60 3.07 -33.69
C ASP A 561 -16.82 4.24 -34.32
N LEU A 562 -17.52 5.37 -34.51
CA LEU A 562 -17.00 6.55 -35.23
C LEU A 562 -16.46 7.62 -34.27
N GLU A 563 -15.22 8.08 -34.52
CA GLU A 563 -14.68 9.27 -33.86
C GLU A 563 -15.21 10.57 -34.49
N LEU A 564 -15.70 11.48 -33.64
CA LEU A 564 -16.04 12.85 -34.05
C LEU A 564 -14.78 13.71 -34.11
N LEU A 565 -14.38 14.09 -35.32
CA LEU A 565 -13.41 15.15 -35.57
C LEU A 565 -14.14 16.51 -35.69
N ASP A 566 -13.41 17.59 -35.39
CA ASP A 566 -13.93 18.97 -35.19
C ASP A 566 -14.31 19.71 -36.49
#